data_AF-A0A140E6U9-F1
#
_entry.id   AF-A0A140E6U9-F1
#
_cell.length_a   1.000
_cell.length_b   1.000
_cell.length_c   1.000
_cell.angle_alpha   90.00
_cell.angle_beta   90.00
_cell.angle_gamma   90.00
#
_symmetry.space_group_name_H-M   'P 1'
#
loop_
_entity.id
_entity.type
_entity.pdbx_description
1 polymer ?
#
loop_
_entity_poly.entity_id
_entity_poly.type
_entity_poly.pdbx_seq_one_letter_code
_entity_poly.pdbx_strand_id
1 'polypeptide(L)'
;MSRVSDTRLRTREAAINLVAAGRRPHELTVDLIYAEIKQGSRTTINDELKLWKDEQAKADALNSILPPAVANAMMNTWTIAIEHGEKVFEQRREELENELATALQSAQELEDSLTNKQEEITSLQAQSMAYRVEIETLRNEVANSRSAADKAQAQVTALAQQLESSRNEEEQRLALAKAEYQQRIAELQSTITTQEQAFRTEIDKVTMRLEGVQKHIMLQLTEARDSTKRVEATLAKANLKNEELSVRSEQLAAKLTVQTEESRGIRAELEQACQENRQLRGEYDLLIQQHAIQTGKSAAQIEQIEAMERRAIGAETRLEDVLKRTTRPSKREKKGKSSGD
;
A
#
# COMPACT_ATOMS: atom_id res chain seq x y z
N MET A 1 -11.28 11.66 135.75
CA MET A 1 -10.77 12.95 136.24
C MET A 1 -11.80 13.56 137.19
N SER A 2 -11.54 13.50 138.49
CA SER A 2 -12.44 14.03 139.52
C SER A 2 -12.48 15.55 139.42
N ARG A 3 -13.64 16.12 139.15
CA ARG A 3 -13.86 17.58 139.19
C ARG A 3 -13.76 18.01 140.65
N VAL A 4 -12.55 18.31 141.11
CA VAL A 4 -12.32 18.98 142.40
C VAL A 4 -13.11 20.28 142.34
N SER A 5 -14.17 20.40 143.15
CA SER A 5 -14.95 21.62 143.22
C SER A 5 -14.04 22.77 143.63
N ASP A 6 -14.11 23.90 142.93
CA ASP A 6 -13.30 25.12 143.17
C ASP A 6 -13.23 25.48 144.67
N THR A 7 -14.32 25.25 145.40
CA THR A 7 -14.40 25.42 146.86
C THR A 7 -13.44 24.53 147.66
N ARG A 8 -13.20 23.28 147.26
CA ARG A 8 -12.26 22.36 147.94
C ARG A 8 -10.81 22.79 147.70
N LEU A 9 -10.48 23.15 146.47
CA LEU A 9 -9.14 23.59 146.10
C LEU A 9 -8.79 24.89 146.82
N ARG A 10 -9.70 25.88 146.82
CA ARG A 10 -9.56 27.12 147.58
C ARG A 10 -9.55 26.91 149.09
N THR A 11 -10.29 25.93 149.62
CA THR A 11 -10.24 25.57 151.05
C THR A 11 -8.83 25.11 151.44
N ARG A 12 -8.19 24.29 150.61
CA ARG A 12 -6.80 23.86 150.82
C ARG A 12 -5.82 25.03 150.70
N GLU A 13 -5.94 25.86 149.67
CA GLU A 13 -5.08 27.03 149.48
C GLU A 13 -5.20 28.02 150.65
N ALA A 14 -6.41 28.31 151.10
CA ALA A 14 -6.65 29.17 152.26
C ALA A 14 -6.06 28.58 153.55
N ALA A 15 -6.22 27.27 153.78
CA ALA A 15 -5.62 26.60 154.92
C ALA A 15 -4.08 26.67 154.89
N ILE A 16 -3.46 26.46 153.72
CA ILE A 16 -2.02 26.58 153.52
C ILE A 16 -1.55 28.01 153.80
N ASN A 17 -2.22 29.01 153.20
CA ASN A 17 -1.87 30.42 153.36
C ASN A 17 -1.96 30.87 154.83
N LEU A 18 -3.00 30.43 155.55
CA LEU A 18 -3.17 30.75 156.97
C LEU A 18 -2.09 30.12 157.85
N VAL A 19 -1.65 28.88 157.55
CA VAL A 19 -0.51 28.27 158.26
C VAL A 19 0.80 28.96 157.91
N ALA A 20 1.02 29.32 156.65
CA ALA A 20 2.19 30.09 156.22
C ALA A 20 2.24 31.48 156.92
N ALA A 21 1.09 32.07 157.20
CA ALA A 21 0.94 33.29 157.99
C ALA A 21 1.16 33.09 159.51
N GLY A 22 1.52 31.87 159.95
CA GLY A 22 1.92 31.56 161.32
C GLY A 22 0.83 30.94 162.21
N ARG A 23 -0.37 30.64 161.68
CA ARG A 23 -1.41 29.90 162.43
C ARG A 23 -1.05 28.42 162.55
N ARG A 24 -1.40 27.78 163.66
CA ARG A 24 -1.21 26.32 163.80
C ARG A 24 -2.36 25.55 163.14
N PRO A 25 -2.13 24.35 162.55
CA PRO A 25 -3.19 23.58 161.89
C PRO A 25 -4.43 23.28 162.74
N HIS A 26 -4.26 23.11 164.06
CA HIS A 26 -5.39 22.87 164.97
C HIS A 26 -6.23 24.13 165.25
N GLU A 27 -5.68 25.33 165.04
CA GLU A 27 -6.36 26.62 165.25
C GLU A 27 -7.25 27.01 164.07
N LEU A 28 -7.09 26.37 162.91
CA LEU A 28 -7.91 26.63 161.74
C LEU A 28 -9.33 26.10 161.94
N THR A 29 -10.30 27.00 162.05
CA THR A 29 -11.72 26.64 162.13
C THR A 29 -12.42 26.84 160.79
N VAL A 30 -13.59 26.23 160.63
CA VAL A 30 -14.43 26.39 159.44
C VAL A 30 -14.77 27.85 159.18
N ASP A 31 -15.02 28.63 160.24
CA ASP A 31 -15.34 30.06 160.11
C ASP A 31 -14.13 30.92 159.72
N LEU A 32 -12.92 30.55 160.15
CA LEU A 32 -11.67 31.18 159.70
C LEU A 32 -11.44 30.96 158.19
N ILE A 33 -11.63 29.73 157.72
CA ILE A 33 -11.52 29.42 156.29
C ILE A 33 -12.64 30.11 155.51
N TYR A 34 -13.87 30.07 156.03
CA TYR A 34 -15.00 30.75 155.41
C TYR A 34 -14.82 32.27 155.34
N ALA A 35 -14.16 32.88 156.34
CA ALA A 35 -13.83 34.31 156.31
C ALA A 35 -12.82 34.66 155.19
N GLU A 36 -11.92 33.72 154.87
CA GLU A 36 -10.90 33.88 153.84
C GLU A 36 -11.47 33.69 152.42
N ILE A 37 -12.19 32.59 152.19
CA ILE A 37 -12.71 32.26 150.84
C ILE A 37 -14.10 32.84 150.56
N LYS A 38 -14.87 33.19 151.59
CA LYS A 38 -16.24 33.77 151.57
C LYS A 38 -17.24 33.05 150.65
N GLN A 39 -16.99 31.77 150.37
CA GLN A 39 -17.71 30.97 149.37
C GLN A 39 -17.74 29.49 149.78
N GLY A 40 -18.80 28.79 149.40
CA GLY A 40 -18.97 27.36 149.63
C GLY A 40 -19.79 27.02 150.88
N SER A 41 -20.26 25.78 150.97
CA SER A 41 -20.97 25.30 152.17
C SER A 41 -19.99 25.05 153.31
N ARG A 42 -20.36 25.46 154.53
CA ARG A 42 -19.60 25.15 155.75
C ARG A 42 -19.35 23.65 155.92
N THR A 43 -20.24 22.77 155.44
CA THR A 43 -20.02 21.31 155.48
C THR A 43 -18.88 20.87 154.57
N THR A 44 -18.86 21.35 153.32
CA THR A 44 -17.78 21.03 152.36
C THR A 44 -16.44 21.57 152.83
N ILE A 45 -16.43 22.77 153.41
CA ILE A 45 -15.22 23.35 154.01
C ILE A 45 -14.74 22.51 155.19
N ASN A 46 -15.65 22.08 156.07
CA ASN A 46 -15.31 21.24 157.23
C ASN A 46 -14.73 19.89 156.80
N ASP A 47 -15.34 19.23 155.81
CA ASP A 47 -14.88 17.93 155.33
C ASP A 47 -13.50 18.03 154.66
N GLU A 48 -13.29 19.01 153.79
CA GLU A 48 -12.00 19.22 153.14
C GLU A 48 -10.92 19.70 154.12
N LEU A 49 -11.28 20.55 155.08
CA LEU A 49 -10.37 21.00 156.12
C LEU A 49 -9.96 19.84 157.04
N LYS A 50 -10.87 18.91 157.36
CA LYS A 50 -10.53 17.67 158.08
C LYS A 50 -9.55 16.81 157.28
N LEU A 51 -9.82 16.57 156.00
CA LEU A 51 -8.92 15.81 155.13
C LEU A 51 -7.54 16.45 155.03
N TRP A 52 -7.49 17.77 154.83
CA TRP A 52 -6.22 18.51 154.79
C TRP A 52 -5.49 18.46 156.13
N LYS A 53 -6.19 18.58 157.27
CA LYS A 53 -5.59 18.43 158.60
C LYS A 53 -5.05 17.03 158.84
N ASP A 54 -5.77 15.99 158.39
CA ASP A 54 -5.32 14.60 158.48
C ASP A 54 -4.09 14.34 157.58
N GLU A 55 -4.05 14.94 156.39
CA GLU A 55 -2.89 14.94 155.50
C GLU A 55 -1.69 15.66 156.13
N GLN A 56 -1.91 16.82 156.75
CA GLN A 56 -0.86 17.55 157.47
C GLN A 56 -0.37 16.80 158.70
N ALA A 57 -1.26 16.21 159.49
CA ALA A 57 -0.87 15.41 160.66
C ALA A 57 -0.02 14.19 160.25
N LYS A 58 -0.33 13.56 159.10
CA LYS A 58 0.50 12.49 158.53
C LYS A 58 1.86 13.01 158.06
N ALA A 59 1.90 14.17 157.40
CA ALA A 59 3.14 14.80 156.96
C ALA A 59 4.03 15.22 158.15
N ASP A 60 3.45 15.82 159.19
CA ASP A 60 4.13 16.19 160.45
C ASP A 60 4.62 14.94 161.21
N ALA A 61 3.83 13.86 161.23
CA ALA A 61 4.26 12.58 161.79
C ALA A 61 5.46 12.00 161.02
N LEU A 62 5.43 12.02 159.69
CA LEU A 62 6.55 11.57 158.86
C LEU A 62 7.80 12.45 159.07
N ASN A 63 7.64 13.77 159.10
CA ASN A 63 8.72 14.73 159.31
C ASN A 63 9.30 14.67 160.73
N SER A 64 8.52 14.26 161.74
CA SER A 64 9.01 14.06 163.11
C SER A 64 9.70 12.70 163.32
N ILE A 65 9.36 11.69 162.52
CA ILE A 65 9.99 10.36 162.55
C ILE A 65 11.30 10.34 161.76
N LEU A 66 11.39 11.09 160.67
CA LEU A 66 12.58 11.18 159.83
C LEU A 66 13.55 12.25 160.37
N PRO A 67 14.83 11.92 160.64
CA PRO A 67 15.83 12.93 160.90
C PRO A 67 15.87 13.95 159.74
N PRO A 68 16.00 15.26 160.00
CA PRO A 68 15.96 16.30 158.96
C PRO A 68 16.94 16.05 157.80
N ALA A 69 18.10 15.47 158.08
CA ALA A 69 19.08 15.08 157.08
C ALA A 69 18.55 14.03 156.08
N VAL A 70 17.75 13.07 156.54
CA VAL A 70 17.17 12.00 155.71
C VAL A 70 16.02 12.55 154.86
N ALA A 71 15.15 13.40 155.43
CA ALA A 71 14.08 14.05 154.68
C ALA A 71 14.63 14.96 153.55
N ASN A 72 15.67 15.74 153.85
CA ASN A 72 16.36 16.56 152.86
C ASN A 72 17.05 15.70 151.78
N ALA A 73 17.69 14.60 152.16
CA ALA A 73 18.29 13.68 151.19
C ALA A 73 17.23 13.07 150.26
N MET A 74 16.08 12.65 150.80
CA MET A 74 14.98 12.08 150.01
C MET A 74 14.40 13.11 149.02
N MET A 75 14.14 14.34 149.47
CA MET A 75 13.70 15.43 148.58
C MET A 75 14.74 15.72 147.50
N ASN A 76 16.02 15.83 147.85
CA ASN A 76 17.10 16.05 146.88
C ASN A 76 17.18 14.90 145.87
N THR A 77 17.07 13.64 146.30
CA THR A 77 17.08 12.50 145.37
C THR A 77 15.87 12.49 144.45
N TRP A 78 14.71 12.94 144.93
CA TRP A 78 13.51 13.06 144.11
C TRP A 78 13.62 14.20 143.10
N THR A 79 14.14 15.35 143.51
CA THR A 79 14.46 16.47 142.59
C THR A 79 15.43 16.02 141.50
N ILE A 80 16.54 15.36 141.86
CA ILE A 80 17.50 14.83 140.88
C ILE A 80 16.84 13.80 139.95
N ALA A 81 15.97 12.93 140.47
CA ALA A 81 15.25 11.94 139.66
C ALA A 81 14.27 12.59 138.68
N ILE A 82 13.57 13.66 139.09
CA ILE A 82 12.71 14.46 138.19
C ILE A 82 13.56 15.13 137.12
N GLU A 83 14.63 15.84 137.48
CA GLU A 83 15.52 16.52 136.53
C GLU A 83 16.12 15.53 135.52
N HIS A 84 16.51 14.34 135.99
CA HIS A 84 16.99 13.28 135.12
C HIS A 84 15.88 12.74 134.20
N GLY A 85 14.68 12.50 134.74
CA GLY A 85 13.52 12.04 133.97
C GLY A 85 13.10 13.04 132.90
N GLU A 86 13.06 14.34 133.23
CA GLU A 86 12.78 15.43 132.29
C GLU A 86 13.84 15.47 131.18
N LYS A 87 15.12 15.35 131.53
CA LYS A 87 16.21 15.32 130.55
C LYS A 87 16.11 14.12 129.61
N VAL A 88 15.84 12.93 130.12
CA VAL A 88 15.68 11.71 129.29
C VAL A 88 14.43 11.81 128.41
N PHE A 89 13.34 12.36 128.95
CA PHE A 89 12.12 12.58 128.19
C PHE A 89 12.34 13.58 127.06
N GLU A 90 13.02 14.70 127.32
CA GLU A 90 13.34 15.71 126.33
C GLU A 90 14.26 15.14 125.23
N GLN A 91 15.29 14.38 125.61
CA GLN A 91 16.15 13.68 124.66
C GLN A 91 15.36 12.72 123.78
N ARG A 92 14.48 11.91 124.37
CA ARG A 92 13.67 10.97 123.58
C ARG A 92 12.65 11.69 122.69
N ARG A 93 12.12 12.83 123.14
CA ARG A 93 11.25 13.69 122.34
C ARG A 93 12.00 14.22 121.11
N GLU A 94 13.19 14.81 121.31
CA GLU A 94 14.03 15.32 120.22
C GLU A 94 14.43 14.21 119.25
N GLU A 95 14.80 13.03 119.74
CA GLU A 95 15.08 11.85 118.90
C GLU A 95 13.88 11.48 118.02
N LEU A 96 12.68 11.39 118.61
CA LEU A 96 11.45 11.05 117.89
C LEU A 96 11.05 12.15 116.88
N GLU A 97 11.24 13.42 117.22
CA GLU A 97 10.98 14.53 116.30
C GLU A 97 11.94 14.50 115.10
N ASN A 98 13.22 14.17 115.33
CA ASN A 98 14.20 13.98 114.26
C ASN A 98 13.90 12.73 113.41
N GLU A 99 13.55 11.60 114.03
CA GLU A 99 13.11 10.39 113.32
C GLU A 99 11.86 10.66 112.47
N LEU A 100 10.89 11.42 113.00
CA LEU A 100 9.68 11.81 112.27
C LEU A 100 10.02 12.74 111.09
N ALA A 101 10.87 13.74 111.31
CA ALA A 101 11.28 14.68 110.26
C ALA A 101 12.00 13.95 109.10
N THR A 102 12.91 13.03 109.43
CA THR A 102 13.62 12.21 108.42
C THR A 102 12.67 11.27 107.69
N ALA A 103 11.73 10.63 108.39
CA ALA A 103 10.71 9.78 107.77
C ALA A 103 9.81 10.58 106.82
N LEU A 104 9.34 11.77 107.22
CA LEU A 104 8.53 12.65 106.38
C LEU A 104 9.29 13.11 105.14
N GLN A 105 10.57 13.47 105.27
CA GLN A 105 11.39 13.84 104.12
C GLN A 105 11.52 12.66 103.14
N SER A 106 11.81 11.46 103.65
CA SER A 106 11.92 10.27 102.80
C SER A 106 10.61 9.90 102.11
N ALA A 107 9.47 10.10 102.79
CA ALA A 107 8.14 9.89 102.21
C ALA A 107 7.87 10.88 101.08
N GLN A 108 8.20 12.16 101.27
CA GLN A 108 8.07 13.18 100.22
C GLN A 108 8.94 12.86 99.01
N GLU A 109 10.21 12.48 99.21
CA GLU A 109 11.11 12.09 98.11
C GLU A 109 10.58 10.88 97.32
N LEU A 110 9.96 9.92 98.01
CA LEU A 110 9.32 8.76 97.37
C LEU A 110 8.04 9.15 96.61
N GLU A 111 7.21 10.05 97.15
CA GLU A 111 6.03 10.58 96.46
C GLU A 111 6.41 11.36 95.19
N ASP A 112 7.43 12.20 95.27
CA ASP A 112 7.97 12.93 94.13
C ASP A 112 8.57 11.96 93.09
N SER A 113 9.24 10.89 93.53
CA SER A 113 9.74 9.86 92.62
C SER A 113 8.61 9.09 91.93
N LEU A 114 7.55 8.75 92.68
CA LEU A 114 6.38 8.04 92.17
C LEU A 114 5.64 8.88 91.14
N THR A 115 5.41 10.17 91.40
CA THR A 115 4.75 11.08 90.46
C THR A 115 5.56 11.23 89.17
N ASN A 116 6.88 11.44 89.26
CA ASN A 116 7.76 11.48 88.10
C ASN A 116 7.71 10.18 87.27
N LYS A 117 7.69 9.00 87.92
CA LYS A 117 7.57 7.71 87.23
C LYS A 117 6.20 7.52 86.60
N GLN A 118 5.13 7.99 87.22
CA GLN A 118 3.78 7.98 86.66
C GLN A 118 3.72 8.83 85.38
N GLU A 119 4.33 10.02 85.39
CA GLU A 119 4.43 10.88 84.22
C GLU A 119 5.25 10.22 83.09
N GLU A 120 6.39 9.61 83.41
CA GLU A 120 7.20 8.87 82.45
C GLU A 120 6.40 7.72 81.79
N ILE A 121 5.66 6.93 82.59
CA ILE A 121 4.81 5.84 82.09
C ILE A 121 3.72 6.37 81.16
N THR A 122 3.02 7.44 81.54
CA THR A 122 1.95 8.01 80.71
C THR A 122 2.50 8.57 79.38
N SER A 123 3.67 9.22 79.41
CA SER A 123 4.36 9.69 78.21
C SER A 123 4.77 8.53 77.29
N LEU A 124 5.37 7.48 77.83
CA LEU A 124 5.75 6.29 77.05
C LEU A 124 4.54 5.55 76.48
N GLN A 125 3.44 5.49 77.22
CA GLN A 125 2.17 4.93 76.73
C GLN A 125 1.63 5.74 75.55
N ALA A 126 1.62 7.07 75.65
CA ALA A 126 1.20 7.95 74.55
C ALA A 126 2.08 7.78 73.30
N GLN A 127 3.41 7.71 73.48
CA GLN A 127 4.35 7.44 72.39
C GLN A 127 4.11 6.06 71.75
N SER A 128 3.91 5.01 72.57
CA SER A 128 3.61 3.68 72.04
C SER A 128 2.31 3.64 71.26
N MET A 129 1.28 4.39 71.66
CA MET A 129 0.03 4.50 70.90
C MET A 129 0.25 5.25 69.58
N ALA A 130 1.02 6.34 69.58
CA ALA A 130 1.36 7.08 68.38
C ALA A 130 2.09 6.20 67.35
N TYR A 131 3.13 5.47 67.79
CA TYR A 131 3.86 4.54 66.91
C TYR A 131 2.98 3.39 66.38
N ARG A 132 2.03 2.89 67.18
CA ARG A 132 1.08 1.87 66.69
C ARG A 132 0.21 2.39 65.56
N VAL A 133 -0.30 3.61 65.70
CA VAL A 133 -1.10 4.26 64.65
C VAL A 133 -0.25 4.48 63.40
N GLU A 134 0.97 4.99 63.54
CA GLU A 134 1.89 5.20 62.40
C GLU A 134 2.25 3.90 61.67
N ILE A 135 2.48 2.81 62.42
CA ILE A 135 2.72 1.48 61.83
C ILE A 135 1.49 1.01 61.04
N GLU A 136 0.28 1.25 61.56
CA GLU A 136 -0.95 0.87 60.88
C GLU A 136 -1.20 1.69 59.61
N THR A 137 -0.93 3.01 59.64
CA THR A 137 -1.02 3.85 58.45
C THR A 137 -0.01 3.42 57.39
N LEU A 138 1.24 3.18 57.77
CA LEU A 138 2.28 2.70 56.84
C LEU A 138 1.94 1.33 56.24
N ARG A 139 1.36 0.41 57.04
CA ARG A 139 0.89 -0.89 56.55
C ARG A 139 -0.22 -0.73 55.51
N ASN A 140 -1.17 0.18 55.75
CA ASN A 140 -2.24 0.47 54.81
C ASN A 140 -1.71 1.10 53.51
N GLU A 141 -0.75 2.02 53.59
CA GLU A 141 -0.08 2.60 52.42
C GLU A 141 0.69 1.56 51.60
N VAL A 142 1.41 0.65 52.27
CA VAL A 142 2.09 -0.48 51.60
C VAL A 142 1.09 -1.43 50.95
N ALA A 143 -0.04 -1.74 51.60
CA ALA A 143 -1.08 -2.58 51.01
C ALA A 143 -1.72 -1.92 49.78
N ASN A 144 -2.01 -0.62 49.86
CA ASN A 144 -2.58 0.15 48.76
C ASN A 144 -1.63 0.26 47.57
N SER A 145 -0.36 0.55 47.82
CA SER A 145 0.67 0.62 46.76
C SER A 145 0.90 -0.74 46.09
N ARG A 146 0.91 -1.84 46.85
CA ARG A 146 0.96 -3.21 46.28
C ARG A 146 -0.25 -3.50 45.39
N SER A 147 -1.46 -3.20 45.87
CA SER A 147 -2.68 -3.36 45.07
C SER A 147 -2.66 -2.54 43.77
N ALA A 148 -2.13 -1.32 43.82
CA ALA A 148 -1.96 -0.47 42.64
C ALA A 148 -0.91 -1.05 41.67
N ALA A 149 0.22 -1.55 42.19
CA ALA A 149 1.25 -2.20 41.39
C ALA A 149 0.73 -3.48 40.71
N ASP A 150 -0.03 -4.31 41.42
CA ASP A 150 -0.64 -5.53 40.87
C ASP A 150 -1.62 -5.20 39.74
N LYS A 151 -2.43 -4.15 39.90
CA LYS A 151 -3.33 -3.66 38.84
C LYS A 151 -2.56 -3.14 37.63
N ALA A 152 -1.49 -2.38 37.84
CA ALA A 152 -0.65 -1.87 36.76
C ALA A 152 0.03 -3.04 36.01
N GLN A 153 0.53 -4.04 36.72
CA GLN A 153 1.12 -5.24 36.12
C GLN A 153 0.09 -6.05 35.32
N ALA A 154 -1.14 -6.18 35.82
CA ALA A 154 -2.24 -6.80 35.08
C ALA A 154 -2.58 -6.04 33.79
N GLN A 155 -2.56 -4.70 33.82
CA GLN A 155 -2.77 -3.87 32.62
C GLN A 155 -1.63 -4.02 31.60
N VAL A 156 -0.37 -4.01 32.06
CA VAL A 156 0.80 -4.20 31.19
C VAL A 156 0.75 -5.56 30.50
N THR A 157 0.42 -6.63 31.24
CA THR A 157 0.31 -7.97 30.68
C THR A 157 -0.85 -8.09 29.68
N ALA A 158 -2.01 -7.48 29.96
CA ALA A 158 -3.14 -7.44 29.03
C ALA A 158 -2.79 -6.66 27.74
N LEU A 159 -2.14 -5.50 27.86
CA LEU A 159 -1.69 -4.72 26.70
C LEU A 159 -0.63 -5.47 25.87
N ALA A 160 0.30 -6.16 26.53
CA ALA A 160 1.29 -6.99 25.84
C ALA A 160 0.63 -8.12 25.03
N GLN A 161 -0.39 -8.78 25.60
CA GLN A 161 -1.17 -9.79 24.89
C GLN A 161 -1.93 -9.21 23.70
N GLN A 162 -2.53 -8.02 23.84
CA GLN A 162 -3.22 -7.33 22.74
C GLN A 162 -2.28 -6.89 21.62
N LEU A 163 -1.08 -6.41 21.95
CA LEU A 163 -0.06 -6.06 20.96
C LEU A 163 0.41 -7.30 20.20
N GLU A 164 0.64 -8.41 20.91
CA GLU A 164 1.05 -9.67 20.28
C GLU A 164 -0.07 -10.23 19.39
N SER A 165 -1.33 -10.19 19.80
CA SER A 165 -2.45 -10.63 18.96
C SER A 165 -2.59 -9.76 17.71
N SER A 166 -2.52 -8.43 17.85
CA SER A 166 -2.58 -7.51 16.71
C SER A 166 -1.40 -7.70 15.77
N ARG A 167 -0.19 -7.90 16.29
CA ARG A 167 0.98 -8.20 15.48
C ARG A 167 0.81 -9.49 14.68
N ASN A 168 0.31 -10.56 15.31
CA ASN A 168 0.03 -11.82 14.64
C ASN A 168 -1.05 -11.68 13.56
N GLU A 169 -2.12 -10.90 13.81
CA GLU A 169 -3.14 -10.59 12.81
C GLU A 169 -2.57 -9.84 11.60
N GLU A 170 -1.73 -8.83 11.83
CA GLU A 170 -1.09 -8.07 10.75
C GLU A 170 -0.06 -8.91 9.98
N GLU A 171 0.72 -9.76 10.66
CA GLU A 171 1.64 -10.71 10.01
C GLU A 171 0.88 -11.71 9.13
N GLN A 172 -0.29 -12.20 9.59
CA GLN A 172 -1.17 -13.05 8.79
C GLN A 172 -1.75 -12.32 7.58
N ARG A 173 -2.26 -11.08 7.75
CA ARG A 173 -2.75 -10.26 6.64
C ARG A 173 -1.68 -10.00 5.60
N LEU A 174 -0.45 -9.69 6.04
CA LEU A 174 0.68 -9.48 5.16
C LEU A 174 1.07 -10.77 4.41
N ALA A 175 1.04 -11.92 5.08
CA ALA A 175 1.31 -13.21 4.45
C ALA A 175 0.28 -13.56 3.37
N LEU A 176 -1.01 -13.33 3.65
CA LEU A 176 -2.10 -13.52 2.68
C LEU A 176 -1.94 -12.60 1.46
N ALA A 177 -1.72 -11.29 1.69
CA ALA A 177 -1.51 -10.35 0.60
C ALA A 177 -0.29 -10.71 -0.27
N LYS A 178 0.82 -11.16 0.36
CA LYS A 178 1.99 -11.65 -0.37
C LYS A 178 1.68 -12.87 -1.23
N ALA A 179 0.91 -13.82 -0.71
CA ALA A 179 0.48 -15.01 -1.46
C ALA A 179 -0.41 -14.63 -2.65
N GLU A 180 -1.36 -13.71 -2.46
CA GLU A 180 -2.21 -13.19 -3.54
C GLU A 180 -1.40 -12.50 -4.64
N TYR A 181 -0.42 -11.65 -4.27
CA TYR A 181 0.45 -11.01 -5.26
C TYR A 181 1.33 -12.02 -6.01
N GLN A 182 1.87 -13.02 -5.30
CA GLN A 182 2.65 -14.09 -5.95
C GLN A 182 1.79 -14.88 -6.95
N GLN A 183 0.56 -15.21 -6.57
CA GLN A 183 -0.39 -15.86 -7.47
C GLN A 183 -0.68 -14.97 -8.69
N ARG A 184 -0.92 -13.67 -8.49
CA ARG A 184 -1.22 -12.76 -9.59
C ARG A 184 -0.03 -12.60 -10.55
N ILE A 185 1.19 -12.55 -10.03
CA ILE A 185 2.41 -12.53 -10.86
C ILE A 185 2.53 -13.82 -11.67
N ALA A 186 2.29 -14.98 -11.05
CA ALA A 186 2.34 -16.27 -11.74
C ALA A 186 1.27 -16.38 -12.86
N GLU A 187 0.05 -15.90 -12.59
CA GLU A 187 -1.02 -15.81 -13.59
C GLU A 187 -0.60 -14.91 -14.77
N LEU A 188 -0.08 -13.71 -14.48
CA LEU A 188 0.36 -12.77 -15.52
C LEU A 188 1.51 -13.36 -16.35
N GLN A 189 2.50 -13.99 -15.71
CA GLN A 189 3.59 -14.68 -16.40
C GLN A 189 3.05 -15.80 -17.30
N SER A 190 2.10 -16.60 -16.81
CA SER A 190 1.45 -17.62 -17.64
C SER A 190 0.75 -16.99 -18.85
N THR A 191 -0.01 -15.91 -18.67
CA THR A 191 -0.67 -15.23 -19.80
C THR A 191 0.30 -14.65 -20.82
N ILE A 192 1.44 -14.10 -20.37
CA ILE A 192 2.48 -13.60 -21.28
C ILE A 192 3.09 -14.76 -22.06
N THR A 193 3.44 -15.88 -21.39
CA THR A 193 4.02 -17.04 -22.08
C THR A 193 3.06 -17.64 -23.11
N THR A 194 1.75 -17.68 -22.84
CA THR A 194 0.77 -18.19 -23.81
C THR A 194 0.59 -17.23 -24.98
N GLN A 195 0.58 -15.91 -24.74
CA GLN A 195 0.55 -14.90 -25.81
C GLN A 195 1.81 -14.95 -26.67
N GLU A 196 3.00 -15.04 -26.08
CA GLU A 196 4.26 -15.17 -26.81
C GLU A 196 4.29 -16.44 -27.68
N GLN A 197 3.80 -17.56 -27.16
CA GLN A 197 3.66 -18.79 -27.95
C GLN A 197 2.70 -18.58 -29.11
N ALA A 198 1.54 -17.95 -28.88
CA ALA A 198 0.59 -17.65 -29.95
C ALA A 198 1.22 -16.76 -31.03
N PHE A 199 1.93 -15.68 -30.65
CA PHE A 199 2.63 -14.81 -31.60
C PHE A 199 3.72 -15.56 -32.37
N ARG A 200 4.50 -16.43 -31.72
CA ARG A 200 5.49 -17.27 -32.43
C ARG A 200 4.81 -18.15 -33.48
N THR A 201 3.70 -18.82 -33.14
CA THR A 201 2.97 -19.64 -34.12
C THR A 201 2.41 -18.82 -35.29
N GLU A 202 2.02 -17.57 -35.05
CA GLU A 202 1.55 -16.67 -36.10
C GLU A 202 2.69 -16.21 -37.00
N ILE A 203 3.85 -15.85 -36.43
CA ILE A 203 5.08 -15.54 -37.17
C ILE A 203 5.49 -16.72 -38.04
N ASP A 204 5.47 -17.95 -37.51
CA ASP A 204 5.80 -19.16 -38.26
C ASP A 204 4.83 -19.35 -39.44
N LYS A 205 3.53 -19.18 -39.23
CA LYS A 205 2.51 -19.25 -40.30
C LYS A 205 2.73 -18.19 -41.38
N VAL A 206 3.02 -16.94 -41.00
CA VAL A 206 3.29 -15.86 -41.96
C VAL A 206 4.59 -16.13 -42.73
N THR A 207 5.62 -16.63 -42.05
CA THR A 207 6.90 -17.02 -42.66
C THR A 207 6.68 -18.13 -43.68
N MET A 208 5.95 -19.19 -43.33
CA MET A 208 5.59 -20.26 -44.27
C MET A 208 4.79 -19.75 -45.48
N ARG A 209 3.84 -18.83 -45.28
CA ARG A 209 3.10 -18.19 -46.38
C ARG A 209 4.02 -17.38 -47.28
N LEU A 210 4.92 -16.60 -46.71
CA LEU A 210 5.88 -15.77 -47.46
C LEU A 210 6.86 -16.65 -48.26
N GLU A 211 7.41 -17.71 -47.67
CA GLU A 211 8.22 -18.69 -48.40
C GLU A 211 7.44 -19.38 -49.52
N GLY A 212 6.16 -19.70 -49.29
CA GLY A 212 5.26 -20.24 -50.31
C GLY A 212 5.06 -19.28 -51.48
N VAL A 213 4.77 -18.01 -51.19
CA VAL A 213 4.66 -16.94 -52.20
C VAL A 213 5.97 -16.74 -52.94
N GLN A 214 7.11 -16.71 -52.24
CA GLN A 214 8.43 -16.57 -52.85
C GLN A 214 8.74 -17.74 -53.81
N LYS A 215 8.44 -18.97 -53.40
CA LYS A 215 8.56 -20.17 -54.27
C LYS A 215 7.66 -20.06 -55.50
N HIS A 216 6.42 -19.61 -55.33
CA HIS A 216 5.49 -19.42 -56.44
C HIS A 216 5.97 -18.33 -57.42
N ILE A 217 6.45 -17.19 -56.93
CA ILE A 217 7.02 -16.11 -57.77
C ILE A 217 8.25 -16.63 -58.52
N MET A 218 9.14 -17.38 -57.85
CA MET A 218 10.28 -18.02 -58.50
C MET A 218 9.84 -18.93 -59.64
N LEU A 219 8.80 -19.75 -59.43
CA LEU A 219 8.23 -20.62 -60.47
C LEU A 219 7.64 -19.80 -61.62
N GLN A 220 6.80 -18.80 -61.34
CA GLN A 220 6.23 -17.91 -62.36
C GLN A 220 7.32 -17.19 -63.16
N LEU A 221 8.42 -16.76 -62.52
CA LEU A 221 9.55 -16.15 -63.22
C LEU A 221 10.25 -17.15 -64.14
N THR A 222 10.41 -18.42 -63.72
CA THR A 222 10.96 -19.46 -64.59
C THR A 222 10.04 -19.79 -65.76
N GLU A 223 8.73 -19.92 -65.54
CA GLU A 223 7.73 -20.15 -66.58
C GLU A 223 7.67 -18.98 -67.56
N ALA A 224 7.70 -17.73 -67.06
CA ALA A 224 7.76 -16.53 -67.88
C ALA A 224 9.03 -16.54 -68.73
N ARG A 225 10.21 -16.81 -68.15
CA ARG A 225 11.48 -16.92 -68.89
C ARG A 225 11.43 -18.01 -69.97
N ASP A 226 10.88 -19.18 -69.67
CA ASP A 226 10.77 -20.27 -70.65
C ASP A 226 9.75 -19.94 -71.74
N SER A 227 8.66 -19.25 -71.41
CA SER A 227 7.70 -18.73 -72.39
C SER A 227 8.36 -17.68 -73.30
N THR A 228 9.16 -16.76 -72.75
CA THR A 228 9.94 -15.78 -73.52
C THR A 228 10.92 -16.47 -74.44
N LYS A 229 11.69 -17.46 -73.96
CA LYS A 229 12.59 -18.26 -74.81
C LYS A 229 11.85 -18.98 -75.94
N ARG A 230 10.66 -19.52 -75.69
CA ARG A 230 9.82 -20.14 -76.74
C ARG A 230 9.39 -19.12 -77.77
N VAL A 231 8.92 -17.94 -77.33
CA VAL A 231 8.54 -16.83 -78.23
C VAL A 231 9.74 -16.38 -79.05
N GLU A 232 10.90 -16.15 -78.43
CA GLU A 232 12.16 -15.82 -79.11
C GLU A 232 12.55 -16.89 -80.14
N ALA A 233 12.44 -18.18 -79.81
CA ALA A 233 12.71 -19.26 -80.75
C ALA A 233 11.71 -19.28 -81.93
N THR A 234 10.43 -19.02 -81.68
CA THR A 234 9.43 -18.90 -82.76
C THR A 234 9.65 -17.66 -83.62
N LEU A 235 10.04 -16.53 -83.02
CA LEU A 235 10.37 -15.29 -83.70
C LEU A 235 11.63 -15.45 -84.55
N ALA A 236 12.67 -16.12 -84.03
CA ALA A 236 13.86 -16.46 -84.80
C ALA A 236 13.53 -17.33 -86.02
N LYS A 237 12.66 -18.36 -85.86
CA LYS A 237 12.17 -19.18 -86.99
C LYS A 237 11.35 -18.36 -87.99
N ALA A 238 10.49 -17.47 -87.51
CA ALA A 238 9.71 -16.59 -88.36
C ALA A 238 10.58 -15.61 -89.14
N ASN A 239 11.61 -15.03 -88.50
CA ASN A 239 12.60 -14.16 -89.14
C ASN A 239 13.38 -14.90 -90.22
N LEU A 240 13.91 -16.10 -89.93
CA LEU A 240 14.58 -16.93 -90.94
C LEU A 240 13.66 -17.21 -92.14
N LYS A 241 12.38 -17.53 -91.89
CA LYS A 241 11.41 -17.76 -92.96
C LYS A 241 11.05 -16.48 -93.72
N ASN A 242 11.03 -15.34 -93.04
CA ASN A 242 10.79 -14.05 -93.67
C ASN A 242 12.00 -13.63 -94.54
N GLU A 243 13.23 -13.89 -94.09
CA GLU A 243 14.45 -13.77 -94.89
C GLU A 243 14.38 -14.68 -96.13
N GLU A 244 14.02 -15.96 -95.98
CA GLU A 244 13.82 -16.88 -97.10
C GLU A 244 12.76 -16.37 -98.09
N LEU A 245 11.63 -15.87 -97.58
CA LEU A 245 10.56 -15.30 -98.41
C LEU A 245 10.98 -14.00 -99.07
N SER A 246 11.77 -13.15 -98.41
CA SER A 246 12.35 -11.93 -98.98
C SER A 246 13.29 -12.28 -100.13
N VAL A 247 14.21 -13.23 -99.92
CA VAL A 247 15.11 -13.74 -100.97
C VAL A 247 14.30 -14.34 -102.13
N ARG A 248 13.24 -15.12 -101.86
CA ARG A 248 12.35 -15.63 -102.92
C ARG A 248 11.59 -14.53 -103.65
N SER A 249 11.14 -13.50 -102.94
CA SER A 249 10.47 -12.33 -103.51
C SER A 249 11.42 -11.56 -104.42
N GLU A 250 12.66 -11.33 -103.98
CA GLU A 250 13.72 -10.72 -104.80
C GLU A 250 14.03 -11.57 -106.05
N GLN A 251 14.13 -12.89 -105.90
CA GLN A 251 14.30 -13.81 -107.03
C GLN A 251 13.11 -13.79 -108.01
N LEU A 252 11.88 -13.75 -107.50
CA LEU A 252 10.68 -13.63 -108.34
C LEU A 252 10.61 -12.27 -109.02
N ALA A 253 10.96 -11.18 -108.33
CA ALA A 253 11.06 -9.85 -108.92
C ALA A 253 12.11 -9.83 -110.04
N ALA A 254 13.28 -10.41 -109.82
CA ALA A 254 14.33 -10.54 -110.85
C ALA A 254 13.88 -11.40 -112.05
N LYS A 255 13.14 -12.49 -111.80
CA LYS A 255 12.53 -13.30 -112.88
C LYS A 255 11.48 -12.51 -113.66
N LEU A 256 10.64 -11.74 -112.96
CA LEU A 256 9.62 -10.90 -113.57
C LEU A 256 10.26 -9.82 -114.44
N THR A 257 11.34 -9.15 -113.97
CA THR A 257 12.06 -8.14 -114.77
C THR A 257 12.63 -8.75 -116.05
N VAL A 258 13.28 -9.92 -115.97
CA VAL A 258 13.78 -10.65 -117.14
C VAL A 258 12.64 -10.99 -118.11
N GLN A 259 11.52 -11.55 -117.60
CA GLN A 259 10.37 -11.90 -118.43
C GLN A 259 9.71 -10.67 -119.08
N THR A 260 9.66 -9.54 -118.38
CA THR A 260 9.15 -8.28 -118.95
C THR A 260 10.07 -7.71 -120.02
N GLU A 261 11.39 -7.84 -119.87
CA GLU A 261 12.37 -7.45 -120.88
C GLU A 261 12.28 -8.35 -122.12
N GLU A 262 12.17 -9.68 -121.95
CA GLU A 262 11.92 -10.64 -123.03
C GLU A 262 10.60 -10.35 -123.75
N SER A 263 9.52 -10.12 -123.01
CA SER A 263 8.21 -9.78 -123.59
C SER A 263 8.24 -8.44 -124.33
N ARG A 264 9.05 -7.49 -123.86
CA ARG A 264 9.27 -6.21 -124.54
C ARG A 264 10.09 -6.38 -125.82
N GLY A 265 11.12 -7.23 -125.80
CA GLY A 265 11.89 -7.61 -126.98
C GLY A 265 11.03 -8.27 -128.06
N ILE A 266 10.26 -9.30 -127.68
CA ILE A 266 9.35 -10.01 -128.60
C ILE A 266 8.28 -9.07 -129.17
N ARG A 267 7.75 -8.12 -128.38
CA ARG A 267 6.79 -7.12 -128.88
C ARG A 267 7.44 -6.17 -129.89
N ALA A 268 8.67 -5.73 -129.67
CA ALA A 268 9.39 -4.87 -130.60
C ALA A 268 9.68 -5.61 -131.93
N GLU A 269 10.08 -6.88 -131.86
CA GLU A 269 10.26 -7.74 -133.04
C GLU A 269 8.95 -7.95 -133.81
N LEU A 270 7.83 -8.15 -133.12
CA LEU A 270 6.51 -8.27 -133.74
C LEU A 270 6.05 -6.96 -134.42
N GLU A 271 6.29 -5.82 -133.78
CA GLU A 271 5.99 -4.51 -134.37
C GLU A 271 6.81 -4.25 -135.64
N GLN A 272 8.09 -4.61 -135.64
CA GLN A 272 8.95 -4.51 -136.81
C GLN A 272 8.47 -5.41 -137.95
N ALA A 273 8.16 -6.68 -137.67
CA ALA A 273 7.63 -7.62 -138.66
C ALA A 273 6.28 -7.14 -139.25
N CYS A 274 5.42 -6.51 -138.45
CA CYS A 274 4.17 -5.93 -138.91
C CYS A 274 4.36 -4.70 -139.81
N GLN A 275 5.38 -3.88 -139.55
CA GLN A 275 5.74 -2.76 -140.42
C GLN A 275 6.27 -3.24 -141.78
N GLU A 276 7.15 -4.25 -141.78
CA GLU A 276 7.67 -4.88 -143.00
C GLU A 276 6.54 -5.50 -143.83
N ASN A 277 5.57 -6.17 -143.20
CA ASN A 277 4.42 -6.74 -143.90
C ASN A 277 3.51 -5.68 -144.54
N ARG A 278 3.36 -4.50 -143.90
CA ARG A 278 2.61 -3.37 -144.49
C ARG A 278 3.34 -2.77 -145.70
N GLN A 279 4.66 -2.68 -145.65
CA GLN A 279 5.47 -2.21 -146.78
C GLN A 279 5.35 -3.15 -147.98
N LEU A 280 5.52 -4.46 -147.76
CA LEU A 280 5.36 -5.48 -148.81
C LEU A 280 3.95 -5.51 -149.41
N ARG A 281 2.90 -5.28 -148.60
CA ARG A 281 1.53 -5.14 -149.11
C ARG A 281 1.36 -3.89 -149.98
N GLY A 282 1.95 -2.76 -149.57
CA GLY A 282 1.94 -1.54 -150.39
C GLY A 282 2.65 -1.71 -151.73
N GLU A 283 3.75 -2.46 -151.76
CA GLU A 283 4.48 -2.79 -152.99
C GLU A 283 3.67 -3.74 -153.90
N TYR A 284 2.99 -4.73 -153.32
CA TYR A 284 2.12 -5.66 -154.06
C TYR A 284 0.94 -4.96 -154.72
N ASP A 285 0.26 -4.06 -154.01
CA ASP A 285 -0.88 -3.30 -154.54
C ASP A 285 -0.47 -2.33 -155.67
N LEU A 286 0.74 -1.77 -155.60
CA LEU A 286 1.31 -0.92 -156.65
C LEU A 286 1.60 -1.73 -157.93
N LEU A 287 2.12 -2.96 -157.79
CA LEU A 287 2.36 -3.86 -158.93
C LEU A 287 1.06 -4.28 -159.62
N ILE A 288 -0.02 -4.53 -158.86
CA ILE A 288 -1.34 -4.85 -159.41
C ILE A 288 -1.87 -3.70 -160.27
N GLN A 289 -1.75 -2.45 -159.79
CA GLN A 289 -2.17 -1.29 -160.56
C GLN A 289 -1.37 -1.14 -161.86
N GLN A 290 -0.05 -1.37 -161.82
CA GLN A 290 0.79 -1.32 -163.02
C GLN A 290 0.42 -2.41 -164.04
N HIS A 291 0.12 -3.62 -163.57
CA HIS A 291 -0.31 -4.73 -164.44
C HIS A 291 -1.66 -4.43 -165.09
N ALA A 292 -2.63 -3.87 -164.35
CA ALA A 292 -3.94 -3.49 -164.87
C ALA A 292 -3.85 -2.44 -165.99
N ILE A 293 -2.97 -1.43 -165.83
CA ILE A 293 -2.75 -0.37 -166.84
C ILE A 293 -2.11 -0.94 -168.11
N GLN A 294 -1.14 -1.85 -167.98
CA GLN A 294 -0.51 -2.50 -169.13
C GLN A 294 -1.50 -3.38 -169.91
N THR A 295 -2.35 -4.12 -169.19
CA THR A 295 -3.35 -5.03 -169.79
C THR A 295 -4.43 -4.25 -170.57
N GLY A 296 -4.84 -3.08 -170.08
CA GLY A 296 -5.77 -2.20 -170.80
C GLY A 296 -5.18 -1.61 -172.09
N LYS A 297 -3.86 -1.32 -172.12
CA LYS A 297 -3.18 -0.81 -173.33
C LYS A 297 -3.07 -1.86 -174.43
N SER A 298 -2.80 -3.12 -174.09
CA SER A 298 -2.74 -4.21 -175.06
C SER A 298 -4.10 -4.56 -175.65
N ALA A 299 -5.19 -4.48 -174.87
CA ALA A 299 -6.54 -4.74 -175.36
C ALA A 299 -6.99 -3.73 -176.43
N ALA A 300 -6.70 -2.44 -176.24
CA ALA A 300 -7.03 -1.39 -177.20
C ALA A 300 -6.25 -1.51 -178.53
N GLN A 301 -5.02 -2.04 -178.49
CA GLN A 301 -4.22 -2.31 -179.70
C GLN A 301 -4.78 -3.48 -180.51
N ILE A 302 -5.35 -4.50 -179.85
CA ILE A 302 -5.97 -5.65 -180.52
C ILE A 302 -7.25 -5.24 -181.27
N GLU A 303 -8.12 -4.43 -180.64
CA GLU A 303 -9.34 -3.91 -181.31
C GLU A 303 -9.01 -3.07 -182.56
N GLN A 304 -7.90 -2.33 -182.54
CA GLN A 304 -7.48 -1.52 -183.68
C GLN A 304 -6.97 -2.35 -184.86
N ILE A 305 -6.35 -3.51 -184.58
CA ILE A 305 -5.88 -4.47 -185.61
C ILE A 305 -7.07 -5.20 -186.24
N GLU A 306 -8.02 -5.66 -185.45
CA GLU A 306 -9.22 -6.34 -185.97
C GLU A 306 -10.08 -5.44 -186.87
N ALA A 307 -10.15 -4.14 -186.57
CA ALA A 307 -10.87 -3.18 -187.39
C ALA A 307 -10.21 -2.93 -188.77
N MET A 308 -8.88 -3.08 -188.85
CA MET A 308 -8.12 -2.99 -190.10
C MET A 308 -8.30 -4.26 -190.94
N GLU A 309 -8.34 -5.44 -190.32
CA GLU A 309 -8.56 -6.71 -191.00
C GLU A 309 -9.95 -6.81 -191.63
N ARG A 310 -11.01 -6.36 -190.94
CA ARG A 310 -12.38 -6.38 -191.50
C ARG A 310 -12.55 -5.50 -192.75
N ARG A 311 -11.77 -4.41 -192.87
CA ARG A 311 -11.76 -3.57 -194.09
C ARG A 311 -11.00 -4.21 -195.24
N ALA A 312 -9.95 -4.97 -194.96
CA ALA A 312 -9.20 -5.71 -195.97
C ALA A 312 -10.04 -6.87 -196.57
N ILE A 313 -10.77 -7.61 -195.71
CA ILE A 313 -11.60 -8.74 -196.13
C ILE A 313 -12.79 -8.27 -197.00
N GLY A 314 -13.45 -7.15 -196.66
CA GLY A 314 -14.54 -6.62 -197.49
C GLY A 314 -14.09 -6.12 -198.86
N ALA A 315 -12.82 -5.73 -198.98
CA ALA A 315 -12.21 -5.41 -200.25
C ALA A 315 -11.82 -6.66 -201.04
N GLU A 316 -11.66 -7.86 -200.46
CA GLU A 316 -11.35 -9.11 -201.18
C GLU A 316 -12.58 -9.85 -201.70
N THR A 317 -13.75 -9.62 -201.10
CA THR A 317 -15.06 -10.02 -201.65
C THR A 317 -15.58 -9.11 -202.78
N ARG A 318 -14.73 -8.17 -203.22
CA ARG A 318 -14.45 -7.94 -204.64
C ARG A 318 -14.89 -9.12 -205.51
N LEU A 319 -15.27 -8.84 -206.75
CA LEU A 319 -14.71 -9.57 -207.90
C LEU A 319 -14.97 -11.08 -208.08
N GLU A 320 -15.42 -11.87 -207.10
CA GLU A 320 -15.75 -13.27 -207.33
C GLU A 320 -17.00 -13.42 -208.19
N ASP A 321 -18.02 -12.57 -208.01
CA ASP A 321 -19.30 -12.76 -208.72
C ASP A 321 -19.38 -12.16 -210.13
N VAL A 322 -18.32 -11.50 -210.62
CA VAL A 322 -18.23 -11.03 -212.01
C VAL A 322 -17.83 -12.17 -212.98
N LEU A 323 -17.45 -13.36 -212.51
CA LEU A 323 -16.65 -14.29 -213.33
C LEU A 323 -17.31 -15.58 -213.87
N LYS A 324 -18.57 -15.94 -213.59
CA LYS A 324 -19.13 -17.21 -214.13
C LYS A 324 -20.58 -17.15 -214.63
N ARG A 325 -20.79 -16.52 -215.79
CA ARG A 325 -21.90 -16.80 -216.73
C ARG A 325 -21.54 -18.06 -217.56
N THR A 326 -22.34 -19.13 -217.51
CA THR A 326 -22.97 -19.85 -218.66
C THR A 326 -23.41 -21.30 -218.34
N THR A 327 -24.66 -21.59 -218.71
CA THR A 327 -25.37 -22.89 -218.89
C THR A 327 -26.11 -23.59 -217.72
N ARG A 328 -27.25 -24.18 -218.10
CA ARG A 328 -28.57 -24.49 -217.46
C ARG A 328 -28.76 -26.03 -217.31
N PRO A 329 -29.94 -26.65 -216.99
CA PRO A 329 -31.16 -26.28 -216.20
C PRO A 329 -31.72 -27.43 -215.29
N SER A 330 -32.77 -27.18 -214.46
CA SER A 330 -34.01 -28.03 -214.31
C SER A 330 -34.76 -27.92 -212.95
N LYS A 331 -36.02 -27.43 -213.03
CA LYS A 331 -37.31 -27.76 -212.33
C LYS A 331 -37.53 -27.64 -210.79
N ARG A 332 -38.58 -26.85 -210.46
CA ARG A 332 -39.80 -27.05 -209.61
C ARG A 332 -39.63 -27.69 -208.21
N GLU A 333 -40.30 -27.30 -207.11
CA GLU A 333 -41.55 -26.56 -206.85
C GLU A 333 -41.67 -26.23 -205.33
N LYS A 334 -42.35 -25.11 -204.97
CA LYS A 334 -43.37 -24.89 -203.88
C LYS A 334 -43.18 -25.51 -202.47
N LYS A 335 -43.59 -24.93 -201.33
CA LYS A 335 -44.24 -23.67 -200.86
C LYS A 335 -44.46 -23.84 -199.33
N GLY A 336 -44.59 -22.74 -198.58
CA GLY A 336 -45.24 -22.70 -197.24
C GLY A 336 -44.24 -22.41 -196.10
N LYS A 337 -44.19 -21.28 -195.38
CA LYS A 337 -45.16 -20.31 -194.79
C LYS A 337 -45.65 -20.73 -193.40
N SER A 338 -45.22 -19.98 -192.36
CA SER A 338 -45.95 -19.54 -191.13
C SER A 338 -44.91 -19.15 -190.04
N SER A 339 -44.75 -17.87 -189.66
CA SER A 339 -45.41 -17.15 -188.53
C SER A 339 -45.17 -17.83 -187.17
N GLY A 340 -44.50 -17.22 -186.20
CA GLY A 340 -44.83 -16.06 -185.34
C GLY A 340 -44.30 -16.45 -183.93
N ASP A 341 -43.85 -15.61 -183.00
CA ASP A 341 -44.03 -14.19 -182.67
C ASP A 341 -42.69 -13.52 -182.31
#